data_AF-A0A4Z0NW49-F1
#
_entry.id   AF-A0A4Z0NW49-F1
#
_cell.length_a   1.000
_cell.length_b   1.000
_cell.length_c   1.000
_cell.angle_alpha   90.00
_cell.angle_beta   90.00
_cell.angle_gamma   90.00
#
_symmetry.space_group_name_H-M   'P 1'
#
loop_
_entity.id
_entity.type
_entity.pdbx_description
1 polymer ?
#
loop_
_entity_poly.entity_id
_entity_poly.type
_entity_poly.pdbx_seq_one_letter_code
_entity_poly.pdbx_strand_id
1 'polypeptide(L)'
;MHRSTIAFTALLILCASIGIVHAEERRTALVIGVSSYDYAPRLSNTLNDAKSVSQALQRLGFSVQTVLDPNKLAMEVSVRQFGEDARKSDVAVFFYAGHALEVAGRSWLLPVTTRIENPRDLRFEALDLEAIMEQTESGAKINLIFLDACRDNPLQRRLSTGGRDLPRAGLGQVSAGVGTLIAFATAPGMIASDGKGPNSPFTTALLKYIEQPGLEIRQMLSAVRRDVREMTAGKQIPWENSALEGEFFFQPKDKLSIKSQRSSDQELSKNDKTNTQDNIITKLHSLIPGRSLDALNTSVREYIDAKPNKAIAISYGRNGTWKATRRNSQTSAIEGALEGCQVFFNDACALVMINDKYVSAIENSDRPPVQYMSRPNYDGIFKVERIPNLTMTASEITGLTSYMSAPAHKAAAFHPWGRVFLSTGKPTLREAEDEALRLCNSDPDRNGRDGKCYLYAAEDMVVLKDRIRAARQ
;
A
#
# COMPACT_ATOMS: atom_id res chain seq x y z
N MET A 1 -20.82 80.00 -24.24
CA MET A 1 -19.51 79.67 -24.86
C MET A 1 -18.58 79.16 -23.77
N HIS A 2 -17.73 78.19 -24.13
CA HIS A 2 -16.91 77.31 -23.28
C HIS A 2 -16.04 77.94 -22.18
N ARG A 3 -15.83 77.18 -21.09
CA ARG A 3 -14.53 76.66 -20.56
C ARG A 3 -14.76 76.05 -19.16
N SER A 4 -14.53 74.74 -18.94
CA SER A 4 -13.32 74.11 -18.33
C SER A 4 -13.05 74.63 -16.90
N THR A 5 -12.85 73.85 -15.83
CA THR A 5 -11.95 72.68 -15.69
C THR A 5 -12.10 72.03 -14.29
N ILE A 6 -12.25 70.70 -14.26
CA ILE A 6 -11.61 69.66 -13.41
C ILE A 6 -11.03 70.12 -12.04
N ALA A 7 -11.53 69.53 -10.94
CA ALA A 7 -10.82 69.41 -9.67
C ALA A 7 -10.83 67.93 -9.19
N PHE A 8 -9.63 67.41 -9.03
CA PHE A 8 -9.23 66.06 -8.63
C PHE A 8 -9.77 65.65 -7.25
N THR A 9 -10.51 64.55 -7.18
CA THR A 9 -10.65 63.75 -5.95
C THR A 9 -9.69 62.56 -6.02
N ALA A 10 -8.57 62.67 -5.31
CA ALA A 10 -7.63 61.59 -5.07
C ALA A 10 -8.28 60.54 -4.14
N LEU A 11 -8.80 59.46 -4.72
CA LEU A 11 -9.26 58.30 -3.97
C LEU A 11 -8.08 57.35 -3.76
N LEU A 12 -7.57 57.31 -2.53
CA LEU A 12 -6.63 56.31 -2.04
C LEU A 12 -7.22 54.90 -2.25
N ILE A 13 -6.79 54.20 -3.30
CA ILE A 13 -6.94 52.76 -3.43
C ILE A 13 -5.79 52.13 -2.64
N LEU A 14 -6.01 51.96 -1.34
CA LEU A 14 -5.20 51.11 -0.49
C LEU A 14 -5.50 49.66 -0.90
N CYS A 15 -4.76 49.14 -1.88
CA CYS A 15 -4.77 47.71 -2.21
C CYS A 15 -4.32 46.93 -0.98
N ALA A 16 -5.29 46.45 -0.20
CA ALA A 16 -5.09 45.40 0.78
C ALA A 16 -4.66 44.14 0.03
N SER A 17 -3.34 43.93 -0.08
CA SER A 17 -2.76 42.65 -0.41
C SER A 17 -3.04 41.69 0.74
N ILE A 18 -4.24 41.10 0.74
CA ILE A 18 -4.56 39.91 1.51
C ILE A 18 -3.75 38.79 0.86
N GLY A 19 -2.52 38.62 1.33
CA GLY A 19 -1.74 37.43 1.07
C GLY A 19 -2.56 36.25 1.58
N ILE A 20 -3.03 35.40 0.66
CA ILE A 20 -3.56 34.09 1.02
C ILE A 20 -2.37 33.33 1.61
N VAL A 21 -2.26 33.33 2.93
CA VAL A 21 -1.40 32.40 3.66
C VAL A 21 -1.98 31.02 3.39
N HIS A 22 -1.43 30.32 2.40
CA HIS A 22 -1.64 28.88 2.31
C HIS A 22 -1.04 28.30 3.58
N ALA A 23 -1.88 27.74 4.45
CA ALA A 23 -1.41 27.01 5.61
C ALA A 23 -0.51 25.87 5.10
N GLU A 24 0.76 25.94 5.47
CA GLU A 24 1.74 24.90 5.21
C GLU A 24 1.28 23.61 5.93
N GLU A 25 1.40 22.46 5.26
CA GLU A 25 1.02 21.16 5.82
C GLU A 25 1.80 20.94 7.13
N ARG A 26 1.08 20.72 8.23
CA ARG A 26 1.74 20.54 9.53
C ARG A 26 2.20 19.11 9.70
N ARG A 27 3.48 18.94 9.96
CA ARG A 27 4.14 17.63 10.02
C ARG A 27 4.81 17.44 11.37
N THR A 28 4.50 16.36 12.07
CA THR A 28 5.11 16.02 13.37
C THR A 28 5.69 14.61 13.34
N ALA A 29 6.76 14.38 14.09
CA ALA A 29 7.35 13.06 14.23
C ALA A 29 7.87 12.78 15.64
N LEU A 30 7.68 11.54 16.09
CA LEU A 30 8.34 10.96 17.25
C LEU A 30 9.27 9.84 16.79
N VAL A 31 10.56 9.99 17.09
CA VAL A 31 11.60 9.04 16.68
C VAL A 31 12.30 8.52 17.93
N ILE A 32 12.21 7.20 18.14
CA ILE A 32 12.73 6.53 19.34
C ILE A 32 13.80 5.52 18.93
N GLY A 33 14.97 5.60 19.55
CA GLY A 33 16.05 4.61 19.42
C GLY A 33 16.42 4.04 20.77
N VAL A 34 16.44 2.71 20.90
CA VAL A 34 16.80 2.03 22.15
C VAL A 34 17.90 1.00 21.87
N SER A 35 19.03 1.15 22.54
CA SER A 35 20.26 0.40 22.35
C SER A 35 20.76 -0.20 23.65
N SER A 36 20.86 0.60 24.72
CA SER A 36 21.69 0.29 25.89
C SER A 36 20.93 -0.42 27.00
N TYR A 37 20.18 -1.48 26.66
CA TYR A 37 19.28 -2.17 27.58
C TYR A 37 19.97 -2.66 28.87
N ASP A 38 19.34 -2.40 30.03
CA ASP A 38 19.86 -2.82 31.34
C ASP A 38 19.83 -4.34 31.53
N TYR A 39 18.82 -5.00 30.97
CA TYR A 39 18.54 -6.42 31.18
C TYR A 39 18.40 -7.25 29.89
N ALA A 40 18.70 -6.68 28.73
CA ALA A 40 18.66 -7.35 27.43
C ALA A 40 19.93 -7.03 26.62
N PRO A 41 20.25 -7.80 25.57
CA PRO A 41 21.43 -7.53 24.75
C PRO A 41 21.37 -6.15 24.10
N ARG A 42 22.52 -5.48 24.11
CA ARG A 42 22.70 -4.20 23.45
C ARG A 42 22.54 -4.33 21.93
N LEU A 43 21.90 -3.34 21.31
CA LEU A 43 21.82 -3.20 19.84
C LEU A 43 22.79 -2.11 19.37
N SER A 44 23.61 -2.37 18.36
CA SER A 44 24.74 -1.49 18.00
C SER A 44 24.36 -0.26 17.16
N ASN A 45 23.26 -0.32 16.41
CA ASN A 45 22.90 0.66 15.37
C ASN A 45 21.62 1.47 15.68
N THR A 46 20.79 1.07 16.65
CA THR A 46 19.45 1.68 16.83
C THR A 46 19.48 3.16 17.20
N LEU A 47 20.52 3.62 17.92
CA LEU A 47 20.72 5.05 18.16
C LEU A 47 21.10 5.80 16.88
N ASN A 48 21.88 5.19 15.99
CA ASN A 48 22.24 5.78 14.69
C ASN A 48 21.04 5.79 13.75
N ASP A 49 20.24 4.71 13.76
CA ASP A 49 19.00 4.62 12.99
C ASP A 49 18.07 5.79 13.34
N ALA A 50 17.78 5.95 14.65
CA ALA A 50 16.94 7.04 15.15
C ALA A 50 17.49 8.42 14.78
N LYS A 51 18.80 8.68 15.02
CA LYS A 51 19.40 9.98 14.68
C LYS A 51 19.33 10.27 13.18
N SER A 52 19.61 9.29 12.33
CA SER A 52 19.62 9.45 10.87
C SER A 52 18.21 9.74 10.34
N VAL A 53 17.21 9.00 10.82
CA VAL A 53 15.80 9.22 10.46
C VAL A 53 15.30 10.57 10.96
N SER A 54 15.63 10.97 12.19
CA SER A 54 15.29 12.30 12.70
C SER A 54 15.82 13.42 11.82
N GLN A 55 17.09 13.32 11.40
CA GLN A 55 17.71 14.33 10.54
C GLN A 55 17.04 14.39 9.17
N ALA A 56 16.68 13.25 8.58
CA ALA A 56 15.97 13.20 7.30
C ALA A 56 14.58 13.85 7.42
N LEU A 57 13.81 13.50 8.46
CA LEU A 57 12.48 14.06 8.69
C LEU A 57 12.53 15.57 8.96
N GLN A 58 13.54 16.06 9.69
CA GLN A 58 13.77 17.49 9.88
C GLN A 58 14.00 18.22 8.55
N ARG A 59 14.82 17.66 7.64
CA ARG A 59 15.02 18.23 6.29
C ARG A 59 13.73 18.24 5.46
N LEU A 60 12.81 17.31 5.75
CA LEU A 60 11.50 17.17 5.12
C LEU A 60 10.40 18.03 5.79
N GLY A 61 10.77 18.94 6.70
CA GLY A 61 9.87 19.90 7.32
C GLY A 61 9.05 19.35 8.50
N PHE A 62 9.42 18.19 9.05
CA PHE A 62 8.77 17.68 10.26
C PHE A 62 9.29 18.39 11.52
N SER A 63 8.39 18.69 12.46
CA SER A 63 8.74 18.93 13.85
C SER A 63 9.05 17.59 14.52
N VAL A 64 10.33 17.30 14.78
CA VAL A 64 10.77 15.98 15.25
C VAL A 64 11.16 15.99 16.73
N GLN A 65 10.51 15.16 17.54
CA GLN A 65 10.98 14.77 18.88
C GLN A 65 11.84 13.50 18.76
N THR A 66 13.12 13.59 19.12
CA THR A 66 14.03 12.42 19.15
C THR A 66 14.26 11.98 20.59
N VAL A 67 14.07 10.70 20.88
CA VAL A 67 14.22 10.13 22.22
C VAL A 67 15.14 8.91 22.15
N LEU A 68 16.24 8.94 22.91
CA LEU A 68 17.27 7.89 22.87
C LEU A 68 17.40 7.23 24.23
N ASP A 69 17.44 5.90 24.24
CA ASP A 69 17.50 5.07 25.45
C ASP A 69 16.49 5.51 26.56
N PRO A 70 15.20 5.75 26.24
CA PRO A 70 14.22 6.14 27.26
C PRO A 70 13.92 4.99 28.22
N ASN A 71 13.71 5.33 29.49
CA ASN A 71 12.95 4.48 30.41
C ASN A 71 11.45 4.53 30.08
N LYS A 72 10.64 3.68 30.75
CA LYS A 72 9.21 3.58 30.45
C LYS A 72 8.46 4.91 30.58
N LEU A 73 8.69 5.64 31.67
CA LEU A 73 8.02 6.91 31.93
C LEU A 73 8.33 7.94 30.83
N ALA A 74 9.59 8.07 30.44
CA ALA A 74 9.99 8.98 29.37
C ALA A 74 9.31 8.61 28.05
N MET A 75 9.23 7.31 27.73
CA MET A 75 8.57 6.83 26.53
C MET A 75 7.06 7.12 26.54
N GLU A 76 6.36 6.86 27.65
CA GLU A 76 4.93 7.16 27.81
C GLU A 76 4.63 8.66 27.70
N VAL A 77 5.48 9.50 28.31
CA VAL A 77 5.35 10.97 28.21
C VAL A 77 5.54 11.44 26.78
N SER A 78 6.55 10.94 26.08
CA SER A 78 6.79 11.28 24.67
C SER A 78 5.67 10.83 23.75
N VAL A 79 5.12 9.62 23.93
CA VAL A 79 3.97 9.14 23.16
C VAL A 79 2.74 10.01 23.39
N ARG A 80 2.47 10.39 24.65
CA ARG A 80 1.35 11.29 24.98
C ARG A 80 1.51 12.64 24.29
N GLN A 81 2.70 13.23 24.39
CA GLN A 81 2.99 14.51 23.74
C GLN A 81 2.83 14.41 22.21
N PHE A 82 3.34 13.33 21.62
CA PHE A 82 3.20 13.06 20.19
C PHE A 82 1.73 12.94 19.75
N GLY A 83 0.87 12.30 20.54
CA GLY A 83 -0.57 12.25 20.28
C GLY A 83 -1.23 13.63 20.27
N GLU A 84 -0.86 14.51 21.21
CA GLU A 84 -1.35 15.90 21.24
C GLU A 84 -0.84 16.74 20.06
N ASP A 85 0.38 16.48 19.59
CA ASP A 85 0.95 17.15 18.42
C ASP A 85 0.35 16.60 17.12
N ALA A 86 0.05 15.30 17.05
CA ALA A 86 -0.60 14.65 15.91
C ALA A 86 -2.00 15.22 15.66
N ARG A 87 -2.79 15.48 16.70
CA ARG A 87 -4.11 16.15 16.60
C ARG A 87 -4.07 17.54 15.96
N LYS A 88 -2.91 18.19 15.98
CA LYS A 88 -2.70 19.54 15.42
C LYS A 88 -1.98 19.50 14.08
N SER A 89 -1.69 18.31 13.56
CA SER A 89 -0.86 18.05 12.39
C SER A 89 -1.66 17.33 11.30
N ASP A 90 -1.29 17.54 10.04
CA ASP A 90 -1.85 16.80 8.91
C ASP A 90 -1.20 15.42 8.78
N VAL A 91 0.09 15.32 9.13
CA VAL A 91 0.90 14.11 9.02
C VAL A 91 1.66 13.86 10.32
N ALA A 92 1.57 12.63 10.83
CA ALA A 92 2.29 12.17 12.00
C ALA A 92 3.16 10.96 11.65
N VAL A 93 4.45 11.00 12.01
CA VAL A 93 5.40 9.90 11.83
C VAL A 93 5.85 9.36 13.18
N PHE A 94 5.62 8.09 13.44
CA PHE A 94 6.23 7.37 14.55
C PHE A 94 7.32 6.45 14.00
N PHE A 95 8.54 6.56 14.51
CA PHE A 95 9.64 5.65 14.20
C PHE A 95 10.18 5.04 15.49
N TYR A 96 10.36 3.72 15.51
CA TYR A 96 10.97 3.00 16.62
C TYR A 96 12.03 2.03 16.12
N ALA A 97 13.23 2.12 16.69
CA ALA A 97 14.32 1.17 16.51
C ALA A 97 14.75 0.59 17.87
N GLY A 98 14.63 -0.72 18.05
CA GLY A 98 14.87 -1.37 19.34
C GLY A 98 14.42 -2.83 19.40
N HIS A 99 14.45 -3.43 20.58
CA HIS A 99 13.79 -4.70 20.87
C HIS A 99 12.27 -4.51 20.94
N ALA A 100 11.56 -5.40 20.26
CA ALA A 100 10.12 -5.55 20.36
C ALA A 100 9.76 -7.03 20.33
N LEU A 101 8.61 -7.37 20.91
CA LEU A 101 8.15 -8.75 21.02
C LEU A 101 6.63 -8.86 20.92
N GLU A 102 6.16 -10.01 20.44
CA GLU A 102 4.76 -10.37 20.38
C GLU A 102 4.39 -11.35 21.50
N VAL A 103 3.36 -11.01 22.29
CA VAL A 103 2.75 -11.90 23.28
C VAL A 103 1.23 -11.81 23.17
N ALA A 104 0.59 -12.97 23.01
CA ALA A 104 -0.87 -13.09 22.89
C ALA A 104 -1.47 -12.16 21.81
N GLY A 105 -0.80 -12.05 20.65
CA GLY A 105 -1.23 -11.23 19.52
C GLY A 105 -0.94 -9.74 19.65
N ARG A 106 -0.38 -9.28 20.77
CA ARG A 106 -0.06 -7.87 21.01
C ARG A 106 1.43 -7.60 20.87
N SER A 107 1.74 -6.45 20.28
CA SER A 107 3.11 -6.02 20.00
C SER A 107 3.61 -5.05 21.07
N TRP A 108 4.71 -5.39 21.73
CA TRP A 108 5.28 -4.61 22.82
C TRP A 108 6.62 -4.00 22.42
N LEU A 109 6.78 -2.69 22.65
CA LEU A 109 8.02 -1.94 22.47
C LEU A 109 8.74 -1.81 23.80
N LEU A 110 10.05 -2.08 23.83
CA LEU A 110 10.81 -2.18 25.08
C LEU A 110 11.64 -0.91 25.35
N PRO A 111 11.36 -0.20 26.46
CA PRO A 111 12.28 0.77 27.07
C PRO A 111 13.65 0.20 27.44
N VAL A 112 14.63 1.08 27.68
CA VAL A 112 15.99 0.69 28.06
C VAL A 112 16.04 -0.06 29.40
N THR A 113 15.16 0.31 30.33
CA THR A 113 15.09 -0.23 31.70
C THR A 113 14.27 -1.50 31.81
N THR A 114 13.71 -2.01 30.70
CA THR A 114 12.74 -3.11 30.73
C THR A 114 13.33 -4.38 31.35
N ARG A 115 12.74 -4.81 32.46
CA ARG A 115 13.08 -6.06 33.14
C ARG A 115 11.92 -7.03 33.04
N ILE A 116 12.09 -8.10 32.28
CA ILE A 116 11.04 -9.10 32.09
C ILE A 116 11.47 -10.42 32.72
N GLU A 117 10.73 -10.85 33.74
CA GLU A 117 10.90 -12.14 34.42
C GLU A 117 9.82 -13.13 33.99
N ASN A 118 8.62 -12.64 33.71
CA ASN A 118 7.51 -13.43 33.16
C ASN A 118 6.64 -12.59 32.21
N PRO A 119 5.77 -13.22 31.37
CA PRO A 119 5.00 -12.49 30.36
C PRO A 119 4.05 -11.42 30.91
N ARG A 120 3.64 -11.49 32.18
CA ARG A 120 2.73 -10.49 32.78
C ARG A 120 3.42 -9.16 33.04
N ASP A 121 4.75 -9.17 33.18
CA ASP A 121 5.54 -7.96 33.45
C ASP A 121 5.47 -6.97 32.30
N LEU A 122 5.21 -7.43 31.06
CA LEU A 122 5.11 -6.58 29.87
C LEU A 122 4.12 -5.42 30.02
N ARG A 123 3.01 -5.65 30.73
CA ARG A 123 2.00 -4.60 30.99
C ARG A 123 2.54 -3.47 31.87
N PHE A 124 3.56 -3.76 32.68
CA PHE A 124 4.15 -2.83 33.63
C PHE A 124 5.49 -2.25 33.14
N GLU A 125 6.20 -2.97 32.28
CA GLU A 125 7.60 -2.71 31.90
C GLU A 125 7.79 -2.27 30.44
N ALA A 126 6.79 -2.46 29.59
CA ALA A 126 6.83 -2.16 28.16
C ALA A 126 5.66 -1.27 27.73
N LEU A 127 5.71 -0.79 26.48
CA LEU A 127 4.62 -0.05 25.85
C LEU A 127 3.94 -0.93 24.81
N ASP A 128 2.61 -0.92 24.83
CA ASP A 128 1.80 -1.57 23.82
C ASP A 128 1.72 -0.70 22.56
N LEU A 129 2.03 -1.29 21.40
CA LEU A 129 1.95 -0.61 20.11
C LEU A 129 0.51 -0.20 19.76
N GLU A 130 -0.49 -1.01 20.13
CA GLU A 130 -1.90 -0.69 19.86
C GLU A 130 -2.31 0.58 20.62
N ALA A 131 -1.91 0.70 21.89
CA ALA A 131 -2.12 1.93 22.66
C ALA A 131 -1.42 3.17 22.05
N ILE A 132 -0.26 3.01 21.41
CA ILE A 132 0.41 4.10 20.68
C ILE A 132 -0.41 4.49 19.45
N MET A 133 -0.91 3.49 18.70
CA MET A 133 -1.74 3.71 17.53
C MET A 133 -3.04 4.44 17.87
N GLU A 134 -3.76 4.01 18.91
CA GLU A 134 -5.00 4.63 19.37
C GLU A 134 -4.86 6.13 19.67
N GLN A 135 -3.70 6.55 20.20
CA GLN A 135 -3.40 7.97 20.46
C GLN A 135 -3.25 8.82 19.19
N THR A 136 -2.92 8.17 18.06
CA THR A 136 -2.55 8.83 16.80
C THR A 136 -3.62 8.71 15.72
N GLU A 137 -4.36 7.60 15.68
CA GLU A 137 -5.42 7.30 14.70
C GLU A 137 -6.58 8.32 14.70
N SER A 138 -6.81 8.99 15.83
CA SER A 138 -7.83 10.05 15.95
C SER A 138 -7.28 11.47 15.73
N GLY A 139 -5.98 11.60 15.48
CA GLY A 139 -5.27 12.88 15.43
C GLY A 139 -5.00 13.39 14.01
N ALA A 140 -3.96 12.86 13.38
CA ALA A 140 -3.53 13.30 12.06
C ALA A 140 -4.31 12.59 10.94
N LYS A 141 -4.41 13.22 9.77
CA LYS A 141 -5.05 12.63 8.58
C LYS A 141 -4.25 11.45 8.03
N ILE A 142 -2.92 11.53 8.17
CA ILE A 142 -1.97 10.52 7.73
C ILE A 142 -1.08 10.15 8.91
N ASN A 143 -1.18 8.90 9.36
CA ASN A 143 -0.36 8.32 10.42
C ASN A 143 0.58 7.29 9.82
N LEU A 144 1.89 7.50 9.97
CA LEU A 144 2.92 6.65 9.41
C LEU A 144 3.76 6.06 10.53
N ILE A 145 3.76 4.74 10.66
CA ILE A 145 4.42 4.02 11.74
C ILE A 145 5.50 3.14 11.12
N PHE A 146 6.75 3.35 11.51
CA PHE A 146 7.90 2.59 11.03
C PHE A 146 8.57 1.87 12.20
N LEU A 147 8.64 0.54 12.11
CA LEU A 147 9.14 -0.32 13.18
C LEU A 147 10.38 -1.08 12.70
N ASP A 148 11.54 -0.56 13.06
CA ASP A 148 12.85 -1.21 12.91
C ASP A 148 13.22 -1.98 14.17
N ALA A 149 12.30 -2.87 14.54
CA ALA A 149 12.42 -3.74 15.68
C ALA A 149 12.21 -5.19 15.24
N CYS A 150 12.47 -6.15 16.14
CA CYS A 150 12.44 -7.61 15.98
C CYS A 150 13.83 -8.26 15.88
N ARG A 151 14.75 -8.07 16.84
CA ARG A 151 16.13 -8.57 16.69
C ARG A 151 16.49 -9.78 17.56
N ASP A 152 15.73 -10.02 18.63
CA ASP A 152 15.77 -11.24 19.42
C ASP A 152 14.60 -11.19 20.39
N ASN A 153 14.10 -12.34 20.86
CA ASN A 153 13.14 -12.36 21.95
C ASN A 153 13.88 -12.53 23.29
N PRO A 154 14.01 -11.48 24.13
CA PRO A 154 14.69 -11.59 25.42
C PRO A 154 13.99 -12.59 26.36
N LEU A 155 12.67 -12.75 26.20
CA LEU A 155 11.87 -13.70 26.97
C LEU A 155 12.12 -15.14 26.56
N GLN A 156 12.34 -15.41 25.27
CA GLN A 156 12.53 -16.77 24.77
C GLN A 156 13.79 -17.43 25.33
N ARG A 157 14.83 -16.64 25.67
CA ARG A 157 16.04 -17.15 26.35
C ARG A 157 15.84 -17.43 27.85
N ARG A 158 14.85 -16.79 28.49
CA ARG A 158 14.61 -16.88 29.95
C ARG A 158 13.45 -17.80 30.32
N LEU A 159 12.47 -17.99 29.43
CA LEU A 159 11.22 -18.70 29.67
C LEU A 159 11.12 -20.07 28.98
N SER A 160 12.25 -20.67 28.59
CA SER A 160 12.33 -21.94 27.84
C SER A 160 11.73 -23.18 28.52
N THR A 161 10.98 -23.03 29.63
CA THR A 161 10.52 -24.14 30.49
C THR A 161 9.03 -24.12 30.89
N GLY A 162 8.12 -23.39 30.21
CA GLY A 162 6.68 -23.67 30.43
C GLY A 162 5.62 -22.77 29.79
N GLY A 163 4.52 -23.39 29.32
CA GLY A 163 3.20 -22.77 29.11
C GLY A 163 2.78 -22.53 27.64
N ARG A 164 1.45 -22.49 27.38
CA ARG A 164 0.81 -22.40 26.04
C ARG A 164 0.86 -21.01 25.38
N ASP A 165 1.24 -19.96 26.11
CA ASP A 165 1.33 -18.56 25.63
C ASP A 165 2.79 -18.09 25.54
N LEU A 166 3.59 -18.79 24.72
CA LEU A 166 5.01 -18.48 24.57
C LEU A 166 5.20 -17.17 23.79
N PRO A 167 6.04 -16.24 24.30
CA PRO A 167 6.47 -15.07 23.54
C PRO A 167 7.10 -15.47 22.21
N ARG A 168 6.68 -14.83 21.12
CA ARG A 168 7.28 -15.05 19.79
C ARG A 168 8.31 -13.97 19.51
N ALA A 169 9.41 -14.37 18.87
CA ALA A 169 10.33 -13.42 18.28
C ALA A 169 9.62 -12.71 17.12
N GLY A 170 9.78 -11.40 17.04
CA GLY A 170 9.11 -10.60 16.03
C GLY A 170 7.92 -9.80 16.57
N LEU A 171 7.36 -8.99 15.68
CA LEU A 171 6.12 -8.25 15.86
C LEU A 171 4.99 -9.02 15.19
N GLY A 172 3.82 -8.96 15.80
CA GLY A 172 2.61 -9.58 15.28
C GLY A 172 1.99 -8.79 14.14
N GLN A 173 1.00 -9.40 13.49
CA GLN A 173 0.20 -8.69 12.50
C GLN A 173 -0.73 -7.71 13.22
N VAL A 174 -0.58 -6.41 12.91
CA VAL A 174 -1.43 -5.35 13.46
C VAL A 174 -2.28 -4.73 12.34
N SER A 175 -3.58 -4.53 12.57
CA SER A 175 -4.46 -3.87 11.60
C SER A 175 -4.22 -2.36 11.60
N ALA A 176 -4.08 -1.74 10.44
CA ALA A 176 -4.00 -0.29 10.34
C ALA A 176 -5.40 0.33 10.39
N GLY A 177 -5.63 1.30 11.29
CA GLY A 177 -6.83 2.15 11.25
C GLY A 177 -6.87 3.06 10.02
N VAL A 178 -8.03 3.67 9.75
CA VAL A 178 -8.21 4.58 8.60
C VAL A 178 -7.18 5.70 8.66
N GLY A 179 -6.51 5.97 7.54
CA GLY A 179 -5.46 6.99 7.48
C GLY A 179 -4.11 6.54 8.04
N THR A 180 -3.95 5.26 8.39
CA THR A 180 -2.69 4.72 8.95
C THR A 180 -1.95 3.81 7.96
N LEU A 181 -0.63 3.91 7.96
CA LEU A 181 0.29 2.96 7.36
C LEU A 181 1.30 2.50 8.41
N ILE A 182 1.49 1.19 8.52
CA ILE A 182 2.48 0.57 9.40
C ILE A 182 3.46 -0.21 8.53
N ALA A 183 4.75 0.11 8.64
CA ALA A 183 5.85 -0.55 7.96
C ALA A 183 6.77 -1.22 8.98
N PHE A 184 6.99 -2.51 8.80
CA PHE A 184 7.85 -3.36 9.62
C PHE A 184 9.14 -3.67 8.87
N ALA A 185 10.27 -3.67 9.57
CA ALA A 185 11.57 -4.00 8.99
C ALA A 185 11.65 -5.43 8.45
N THR A 186 10.79 -6.34 8.91
CA THR A 186 10.72 -7.73 8.46
C THR A 186 9.28 -8.25 8.52
N ALA A 187 9.03 -9.44 7.98
CA ALA A 187 7.71 -10.06 7.99
C ALA A 187 7.28 -10.44 9.42
N PRO A 188 5.97 -10.50 9.72
CA PRO A 188 5.48 -10.89 11.04
C PRO A 188 6.08 -12.21 11.53
N GLY A 189 6.50 -12.25 12.81
CA GLY A 189 7.15 -13.41 13.41
C GLY A 189 8.58 -13.70 12.93
N MET A 190 9.17 -12.86 12.08
CA MET A 190 10.56 -12.97 11.62
C MET A 190 11.48 -11.99 12.36
N ILE A 191 12.79 -12.23 12.26
CA ILE A 191 13.83 -11.41 12.91
C ILE A 191 14.47 -10.47 11.87
N ALA A 192 14.68 -9.21 12.25
CA ALA A 192 15.41 -8.20 11.50
C ALA A 192 16.91 -8.27 11.82
N SER A 193 17.75 -8.05 10.81
CA SER A 193 19.21 -8.09 10.96
C SER A 193 19.77 -6.73 11.39
N ASP A 194 20.84 -6.74 12.20
CA ASP A 194 21.63 -5.54 12.50
C ASP A 194 22.38 -5.01 11.25
N GLY A 195 22.61 -5.84 10.25
CA GLY A 195 23.44 -5.49 9.10
C GLY A 195 24.92 -5.33 9.47
N LYS A 196 25.70 -4.76 8.55
CA LYS A 196 27.16 -4.53 8.71
C LYS A 196 27.53 -3.04 8.69
N GLY A 197 26.57 -2.17 8.44
CA GLY A 197 26.76 -0.73 8.31
C GLY A 197 26.49 0.03 9.62
N PRO A 198 26.59 1.37 9.59
CA PRO A 198 26.30 2.21 10.76
C PRO A 198 24.80 2.21 11.14
N ASN A 199 23.93 1.95 10.15
CA ASN A 199 22.48 1.81 10.29
C ASN A 199 22.06 0.38 9.92
N SER A 200 20.86 0.00 10.33
CA SER A 200 20.25 -1.29 9.93
C SER A 200 20.01 -1.37 8.42
N PRO A 201 19.79 -2.57 7.84
CA PRO A 201 19.39 -2.69 6.45
C PRO A 201 18.10 -1.92 6.13
N PHE A 202 17.09 -1.98 7.02
CA PHE A 202 15.81 -1.29 6.81
C PHE A 202 15.98 0.22 6.82
N THR A 203 16.64 0.76 7.85
CA THR A 203 16.87 2.19 7.95
C THR A 203 17.80 2.71 6.86
N THR A 204 18.84 1.95 6.48
CA THR A 204 19.71 2.27 5.33
C THR A 204 18.89 2.43 4.05
N ALA A 205 18.02 1.46 3.76
CA ALA A 205 17.17 1.51 2.58
C ALA A 205 16.11 2.62 2.67
N LEU A 206 15.50 2.84 3.84
CA LEU A 206 14.52 3.91 4.06
C LEU A 206 15.12 5.29 3.76
N LEU A 207 16.29 5.59 4.32
CA LEU A 207 16.98 6.87 4.16
C LEU A 207 17.36 7.15 2.70
N LYS A 208 17.60 6.11 1.90
CA LYS A 208 17.90 6.26 0.46
C LYS A 208 16.72 6.84 -0.33
N TYR A 209 15.48 6.57 0.10
CA TYR A 209 14.29 6.91 -0.68
C TYR A 209 13.39 7.96 -0.02
N ILE A 210 13.47 8.17 1.29
CA ILE A 210 12.55 9.06 2.04
C ILE A 210 12.64 10.53 1.61
N GLU A 211 13.81 10.97 1.15
CA GLU A 211 14.04 12.33 0.63
C GLU A 211 13.87 12.43 -0.89
N GLN A 212 13.41 11.37 -1.57
CA GLN A 212 13.28 11.40 -3.02
C GLN A 212 12.04 12.21 -3.45
N PRO A 213 12.21 13.30 -4.22
CA PRO A 213 11.07 14.13 -4.64
C PRO A 213 10.10 13.37 -5.55
N GLY A 214 8.81 13.47 -5.25
CA GLY A 214 7.73 12.88 -6.02
C GLY A 214 7.58 11.36 -5.89
N LEU A 215 8.30 10.73 -4.95
CA LEU A 215 8.15 9.30 -4.68
C LEU A 215 7.01 9.06 -3.68
N GLU A 216 5.96 8.37 -4.12
CA GLU A 216 4.81 8.01 -3.27
C GLU A 216 5.21 6.95 -2.23
N ILE A 217 4.67 7.03 -1.02
CA ILE A 217 5.12 6.22 0.12
C ILE A 217 5.05 4.69 -0.08
N ARG A 218 4.03 4.15 -0.76
CA ARG A 218 3.94 2.70 -1.03
C ARG A 218 4.95 2.28 -2.09
N GLN A 219 5.23 3.14 -3.07
CA GLN A 219 6.31 2.91 -4.04
C GLN A 219 7.69 2.97 -3.35
N MET A 220 7.88 3.95 -2.47
CA MET A 220 9.06 4.08 -1.62
C MET A 220 9.27 2.80 -0.80
N LEU A 221 8.26 2.31 -0.09
CA LEU A 221 8.33 1.07 0.70
C LEU A 221 8.58 -0.17 -0.15
N SER A 222 8.04 -0.22 -1.38
CA SER A 222 8.36 -1.30 -2.33
C SER A 222 9.84 -1.30 -2.73
N ALA A 223 10.44 -0.12 -2.93
CA ALA A 223 11.87 0.02 -3.20
C ALA A 223 12.72 -0.33 -1.96
N VAL A 224 12.31 0.11 -0.77
CA VAL A 224 12.92 -0.28 0.51
C VAL A 224 12.93 -1.80 0.67
N ARG A 225 11.80 -2.47 0.43
CA ARG A 225 11.71 -3.95 0.51
C ARG A 225 12.70 -4.64 -0.41
N ARG A 226 12.80 -4.19 -1.66
CA ARG A 226 13.74 -4.75 -2.64
C ARG A 226 15.18 -4.65 -2.14
N ASP A 227 15.59 -3.46 -1.72
CA ASP A 227 16.97 -3.20 -1.29
C ASP A 227 17.31 -3.98 0.00
N VAL A 228 16.39 -4.05 0.96
CA VAL A 228 16.60 -4.85 2.19
C VAL A 228 16.73 -6.34 1.87
N ARG A 229 15.87 -6.86 0.99
CA ARG A 229 15.95 -8.27 0.55
C ARG A 229 17.30 -8.57 -0.10
N GLU A 230 17.81 -7.65 -0.91
CA GLU A 230 19.11 -7.79 -1.57
C GLU A 230 20.27 -7.73 -0.55
N MET A 231 20.30 -6.71 0.31
CA MET A 231 21.34 -6.53 1.35
C MET A 231 21.42 -7.71 2.33
N THR A 232 20.30 -8.39 2.56
CA THR A 232 20.21 -9.52 3.49
C THR A 232 20.20 -10.88 2.81
N ALA A 233 20.43 -10.93 1.49
CA ALA A 233 20.39 -12.17 0.68
C ALA A 233 19.08 -12.96 0.89
N GLY A 234 17.96 -12.26 0.99
CA GLY A 234 16.62 -12.84 1.14
C GLY A 234 16.23 -13.18 2.58
N LYS A 235 17.10 -12.98 3.58
CA LYS A 235 16.82 -13.34 4.99
C LYS A 235 15.82 -12.41 5.66
N GLN A 236 15.72 -11.17 5.19
CA GLN A 236 14.81 -10.16 5.72
C GLN A 236 13.95 -9.60 4.59
N ILE A 237 12.64 -9.52 4.82
CA ILE A 237 11.68 -8.98 3.86
C ILE A 237 10.77 -8.01 4.60
N PRO A 238 10.92 -6.69 4.40
CA PRO A 238 10.02 -5.70 4.98
C PRO A 238 8.57 -5.94 4.60
N TRP A 239 7.67 -5.63 5.53
CA TRP A 239 6.23 -5.84 5.40
C TRP A 239 5.47 -4.56 5.74
N GLU A 240 4.33 -4.30 5.11
CA GLU A 240 3.49 -3.15 5.45
C GLU A 240 2.02 -3.50 5.45
N ASN A 241 1.28 -2.83 6.33
CA ASN A 241 -0.17 -2.81 6.38
C ASN A 241 -0.61 -1.35 6.20
N SER A 242 -1.53 -1.10 5.27
CA SER A 242 -1.95 0.26 4.94
C SER A 242 -3.45 0.37 4.78
N ALA A 243 -4.01 1.39 5.41
CA ALA A 243 -5.37 1.88 5.24
C ALA A 243 -5.36 3.39 4.90
N LEU A 244 -4.33 3.84 4.17
CA LEU A 244 -4.28 5.21 3.62
C LEU A 244 -5.34 5.39 2.54
N GLU A 245 -6.12 6.46 2.65
CA GLU A 245 -7.16 6.80 1.66
C GLU A 245 -6.61 7.55 0.44
N GLY A 246 -5.48 8.24 0.61
CA GLY A 246 -4.83 9.07 -0.41
C GLY A 246 -3.38 8.69 -0.69
N GLU A 247 -2.76 9.42 -1.61
CA GLU A 247 -1.32 9.34 -1.83
C GLU A 247 -0.59 10.25 -0.84
N PHE A 248 0.54 9.79 -0.33
CA PHE A 248 1.43 10.60 0.50
C PHE A 248 2.83 10.64 -0.10
N PHE A 249 3.43 11.84 -0.06
CA PHE A 249 4.78 12.11 -0.53
C PHE A 249 5.54 12.85 0.57
N PHE A 250 6.65 12.27 1.03
CA PHE A 250 7.54 12.96 1.97
C PHE A 250 8.06 14.26 1.38
N GLN A 251 8.45 14.24 0.11
CA GLN A 251 8.80 15.44 -0.64
C GLN A 251 7.97 15.50 -1.93
N PRO A 252 6.95 16.36 -2.01
CA PRO A 252 6.25 16.59 -3.27
C PRO A 252 7.22 17.11 -4.34
N LYS A 253 7.04 16.71 -5.61
CA LYS A 253 7.78 17.33 -6.72
C LYS A 253 7.26 18.76 -6.91
N ASP A 254 8.15 19.76 -6.94
CA ASP A 254 7.79 21.18 -6.98
C ASP A 254 6.69 21.49 -8.01
N LYS A 255 5.65 22.17 -7.54
CA LYS A 255 4.63 22.85 -8.36
C LYS A 255 5.17 24.16 -8.92
N LEU A 256 6.29 24.15 -9.64
CA LEU A 256 6.67 25.29 -10.50
C LEU A 256 6.08 25.09 -11.90
N SER A 257 4.73 25.10 -12.00
CA SER A 257 3.99 25.50 -13.22
C SER A 257 2.45 25.51 -13.08
N ILE A 258 1.85 25.22 -11.92
CA ILE A 258 0.38 25.30 -11.75
C ILE A 258 0.00 26.61 -11.04
N LYS A 259 0.36 27.74 -11.65
CA LYS A 259 -0.20 29.07 -11.38
C LYS A 259 -0.39 29.81 -12.71
N SER A 260 -1.16 29.20 -13.60
CA SER A 260 -1.95 29.91 -14.61
C SER A 260 -3.11 29.00 -14.96
N GLN A 261 -4.25 29.59 -15.29
CA GLN A 261 -5.49 28.92 -15.67
C GLN A 261 -6.32 28.37 -14.50
N ARG A 262 -6.84 29.31 -13.71
CA ARG A 262 -8.16 29.19 -13.11
C ARG A 262 -9.02 30.37 -13.57
N SER A 263 -9.39 30.38 -14.85
CA SER A 263 -10.48 31.21 -15.42
C SER A 263 -10.67 30.93 -16.92
N SER A 264 -11.35 29.84 -17.29
CA SER A 264 -12.05 29.65 -18.58
C SER A 264 -12.58 28.21 -18.74
N ASP A 265 -13.31 27.72 -17.75
CA ASP A 265 -14.00 26.43 -17.86
C ASP A 265 -15.33 26.62 -18.59
N GLN A 266 -15.36 26.34 -19.91
CA GLN A 266 -16.46 25.56 -20.52
C GLN A 266 -16.27 25.16 -22.00
N GLU A 267 -15.21 25.57 -22.72
CA GLU A 267 -14.99 25.13 -24.12
C GLU A 267 -13.76 24.24 -24.36
N LEU A 268 -12.82 24.10 -23.40
CA LEU A 268 -11.59 23.29 -23.58
C LEU A 268 -11.73 21.77 -23.43
N SER A 269 -12.85 21.23 -22.91
CA SER A 269 -12.87 19.82 -22.44
C SER A 269 -12.95 18.74 -23.54
N LYS A 270 -13.35 19.09 -24.77
CA LYS A 270 -13.44 18.11 -25.87
C LYS A 270 -12.12 17.95 -26.62
N ASN A 271 -11.36 19.02 -26.81
CA ASN A 271 -10.13 18.97 -27.62
C ASN A 271 -8.97 18.28 -26.88
N ASP A 272 -8.89 18.47 -25.56
CA ASP A 272 -7.86 17.86 -24.70
C ASP A 272 -8.07 16.36 -24.48
N LYS A 273 -9.34 15.92 -24.38
CA LYS A 273 -9.69 14.50 -24.28
C LYS A 273 -9.42 13.72 -25.57
N THR A 274 -9.73 14.30 -26.73
CA THR A 274 -9.45 13.68 -28.03
C THR A 274 -7.93 13.53 -28.24
N ASN A 275 -7.16 14.56 -27.91
CA ASN A 275 -5.70 14.50 -27.97
C ASN A 275 -5.12 13.44 -27.01
N THR A 276 -5.63 13.39 -25.77
CA THR A 276 -5.24 12.34 -24.79
C THR A 276 -5.57 10.93 -25.30
N GLN A 277 -6.74 10.74 -25.91
CA GLN A 277 -7.15 9.47 -26.48
C GLN A 277 -6.21 8.99 -27.60
N ASP A 278 -5.93 9.85 -28.57
CA ASP A 278 -5.08 9.51 -29.72
C ASP A 278 -3.65 9.18 -29.26
N ASN A 279 -3.12 9.89 -28.26
CA ASN A 279 -1.81 9.63 -27.67
C ASN A 279 -1.74 8.25 -27.00
N ILE A 280 -2.77 7.88 -26.23
CA ILE A 280 -2.83 6.57 -25.55
C ILE A 280 -2.94 5.44 -26.58
N ILE A 281 -3.79 5.60 -27.59
CA ILE A 281 -3.96 4.60 -28.66
C ILE A 281 -2.66 4.39 -29.41
N THR A 282 -1.99 5.49 -29.81
CA THR A 282 -0.72 5.43 -30.54
C THR A 282 0.33 4.68 -29.73
N LYS A 283 0.45 4.98 -28.42
CA LYS A 283 1.41 4.31 -27.55
C LYS A 283 1.07 2.83 -27.31
N LEU A 284 -0.21 2.47 -27.17
CA LEU A 284 -0.61 1.07 -27.05
C LEU A 284 -0.36 0.32 -28.35
N HIS A 285 -0.72 0.88 -29.49
CA HIS A 285 -0.49 0.27 -30.80
C HIS A 285 1.01 0.05 -31.08
N SER A 286 1.88 0.97 -30.66
CA SER A 286 3.33 0.76 -30.79
C SER A 286 3.86 -0.40 -29.95
N LEU A 287 3.21 -0.72 -28.82
CA LEU A 287 3.62 -1.81 -27.93
C LEU A 287 3.02 -3.18 -28.31
N ILE A 288 1.83 -3.17 -28.92
CA ILE A 288 1.07 -4.36 -29.34
C ILE A 288 0.50 -4.15 -30.76
N PRO A 289 1.36 -4.11 -31.80
CA PRO A 289 0.95 -3.77 -33.17
C PRO A 289 -0.04 -4.77 -33.79
N GLY A 290 -0.18 -5.98 -33.22
CA GLY A 290 -1.20 -6.94 -33.65
C GLY A 290 -2.62 -6.62 -33.17
N ARG A 291 -2.82 -5.57 -32.37
CA ARG A 291 -4.15 -5.16 -31.90
C ARG A 291 -4.73 -4.11 -32.84
N SER A 292 -5.90 -4.38 -33.41
CA SER A 292 -6.61 -3.43 -34.28
C SER A 292 -6.88 -2.10 -33.57
N LEU A 293 -6.75 -0.99 -34.28
CA LEU A 293 -7.05 0.36 -33.77
C LEU A 293 -8.49 0.48 -33.25
N ASP A 294 -9.48 -0.16 -33.87
CA ASP A 294 -10.87 -0.13 -33.41
C ASP A 294 -11.06 -0.76 -32.01
N ALA A 295 -10.38 -1.87 -31.77
CA ALA A 295 -10.37 -2.53 -30.47
C ALA A 295 -9.64 -1.69 -29.40
N LEU A 296 -8.57 -0.97 -29.78
CA LEU A 296 -7.89 -0.02 -28.89
C LEU A 296 -8.79 1.19 -28.60
N ASN A 297 -9.42 1.77 -29.62
CA ASN A 297 -10.37 2.88 -29.51
C ASN A 297 -11.46 2.59 -28.49
N THR A 298 -12.13 1.45 -28.63
CA THR A 298 -13.19 1.03 -27.70
C THR A 298 -12.65 0.88 -26.27
N SER A 299 -11.51 0.21 -26.11
CA SER A 299 -10.91 -0.01 -24.79
C SER A 299 -10.43 1.28 -24.13
N VAL A 300 -9.84 2.20 -24.89
CA VAL A 300 -9.27 3.46 -24.39
C VAL A 300 -10.37 4.47 -24.07
N ARG A 301 -11.45 4.52 -24.85
CA ARG A 301 -12.61 5.39 -24.56
C ARG A 301 -13.18 5.09 -23.17
N GLU A 302 -13.48 3.83 -22.90
CA GLU A 302 -13.99 3.40 -21.58
C GLU A 302 -13.00 3.66 -20.44
N TYR A 303 -11.70 3.64 -20.73
CA TYR A 303 -10.66 3.96 -19.76
C TYR A 303 -10.59 5.47 -19.47
N ILE A 304 -10.61 6.31 -20.49
CA ILE A 304 -10.54 7.77 -20.32
C ILE A 304 -11.77 8.30 -19.58
N ASP A 305 -12.94 7.77 -19.89
CA ASP A 305 -14.19 8.17 -19.23
C ASP A 305 -14.32 7.68 -17.78
N ALA A 306 -13.48 6.72 -17.36
CA ALA A 306 -13.46 6.25 -16.00
C ALA A 306 -12.80 7.26 -15.04
N LYS A 307 -13.33 7.31 -13.81
CA LYS A 307 -12.75 8.05 -12.68
C LYS A 307 -11.30 7.60 -12.40
N PRO A 308 -10.48 8.44 -11.72
CA PRO A 308 -9.16 8.04 -11.21
C PRO A 308 -9.21 6.75 -10.40
N ASN A 309 -8.04 6.14 -10.19
CA ASN A 309 -7.82 4.75 -9.82
C ASN A 309 -8.18 3.80 -10.96
N LYS A 310 -7.50 4.03 -12.08
CA LYS A 310 -7.58 3.21 -13.29
C LYS A 310 -6.19 2.88 -13.81
N ALA A 311 -6.04 1.70 -14.40
CA ALA A 311 -4.79 1.26 -14.99
C ALA A 311 -5.03 0.41 -16.24
N ILE A 312 -4.04 0.39 -17.14
CA ILE A 312 -3.98 -0.50 -18.30
C ILE A 312 -2.73 -1.36 -18.21
N ALA A 313 -2.93 -2.66 -18.36
CA ALA A 313 -1.87 -3.64 -18.60
C ALA A 313 -2.00 -4.23 -20.01
N ILE A 314 -0.90 -4.74 -20.54
CA ILE A 314 -0.86 -5.40 -21.85
C ILE A 314 -0.22 -6.77 -21.76
N SER A 315 -0.70 -7.70 -22.60
CA SER A 315 0.04 -8.92 -22.94
C SER A 315 0.68 -8.71 -24.31
N TYR A 316 2.01 -8.77 -24.33
CA TYR A 316 2.77 -8.70 -25.57
C TYR A 316 2.52 -9.92 -26.46
N GLY A 317 2.54 -11.13 -25.90
CA GLY A 317 2.38 -12.37 -26.66
C GLY A 317 0.97 -12.53 -27.25
N ARG A 318 -0.04 -11.91 -26.64
CA ARG A 318 -1.43 -11.95 -27.11
C ARG A 318 -1.90 -10.70 -27.83
N ASN A 319 -1.03 -9.70 -28.00
CA ASN A 319 -1.38 -8.37 -28.55
C ASN A 319 -2.67 -7.81 -27.94
N GLY A 320 -2.75 -7.80 -26.61
CA GLY A 320 -4.00 -7.55 -25.91
C GLY A 320 -3.86 -6.52 -24.80
N THR A 321 -4.93 -5.76 -24.56
CA THR A 321 -5.05 -4.81 -23.45
C THR A 321 -6.02 -5.35 -22.40
N TRP A 322 -5.75 -5.02 -21.15
CA TRP A 322 -6.65 -5.22 -20.04
C TRP A 322 -6.69 -3.96 -19.19
N LYS A 323 -7.88 -3.53 -18.77
CA LYS A 323 -8.06 -2.33 -17.97
C LYS A 323 -8.72 -2.67 -16.64
N ALA A 324 -8.28 -2.00 -15.59
CA ALA A 324 -9.00 -1.94 -14.32
C ALA A 324 -9.50 -0.52 -14.11
N THR A 325 -10.79 -0.38 -13.84
CA THR A 325 -11.45 0.90 -13.54
C THR A 325 -12.34 0.73 -12.31
N ARG A 326 -12.91 1.84 -11.81
CA ARG A 326 -13.80 1.86 -10.63
C ARG A 326 -13.15 1.25 -9.38
N ARG A 327 -11.89 1.59 -9.13
CA ARG A 327 -11.13 1.08 -7.98
C ARG A 327 -11.08 2.08 -6.85
N ASN A 328 -10.98 1.58 -5.63
CA ASN A 328 -10.86 2.39 -4.44
C ASN A 328 -9.47 3.04 -4.31
N SER A 329 -8.45 2.49 -4.96
CA SER A 329 -7.08 3.02 -4.94
C SER A 329 -6.33 2.73 -6.23
N GLN A 330 -5.28 3.52 -6.48
CA GLN A 330 -4.35 3.31 -7.59
C GLN A 330 -3.69 1.93 -7.52
N THR A 331 -3.30 1.45 -6.33
CA THR A 331 -2.76 0.10 -6.13
C THR A 331 -3.74 -0.98 -6.56
N SER A 332 -5.01 -0.89 -6.13
CA SER A 332 -6.06 -1.83 -6.53
C SER A 332 -6.31 -1.80 -8.05
N ALA A 333 -6.13 -0.65 -8.70
CA ALA A 333 -6.15 -0.55 -10.15
C ALA A 333 -4.96 -1.21 -10.83
N ILE A 334 -3.74 -1.00 -10.32
CA ILE A 334 -2.52 -1.62 -10.86
C ILE A 334 -2.60 -3.14 -10.71
N GLU A 335 -2.88 -3.64 -9.51
CA GLU A 335 -3.01 -5.06 -9.23
C GLU A 335 -4.12 -5.67 -10.08
N GLY A 336 -5.28 -5.02 -10.12
CA GLY A 336 -6.41 -5.51 -10.89
C GLY A 336 -6.17 -5.52 -12.40
N ALA A 337 -5.40 -4.56 -12.91
CA ALA A 337 -5.02 -4.52 -14.31
C ALA A 337 -4.05 -5.67 -14.63
N LEU A 338 -3.00 -5.86 -13.83
CA LEU A 338 -1.99 -6.90 -14.05
C LEU A 338 -2.55 -8.32 -13.85
N GLU A 339 -3.34 -8.53 -12.81
CA GLU A 339 -3.92 -9.84 -12.49
C GLU A 339 -5.01 -10.25 -13.46
N GLY A 340 -5.95 -9.35 -13.76
CA GLY A 340 -6.98 -9.63 -14.76
C GLY A 340 -6.38 -9.87 -16.14
N CYS A 341 -5.33 -9.12 -16.51
CA CYS A 341 -4.58 -9.35 -17.73
C CYS A 341 -3.96 -10.76 -17.77
N GLN A 342 -3.28 -11.17 -16.69
CA GLN A 342 -2.62 -12.48 -16.61
C GLN A 342 -3.63 -13.62 -16.67
N VAL A 343 -4.77 -13.50 -15.99
CA VAL A 343 -5.83 -14.51 -16.05
C VAL A 343 -6.43 -14.56 -17.46
N PHE A 344 -6.77 -13.41 -18.04
CA PHE A 344 -7.47 -13.35 -19.32
C PHE A 344 -6.60 -13.84 -20.48
N PHE A 345 -5.35 -13.39 -20.56
CA PHE A 345 -4.43 -13.75 -21.64
C PHE A 345 -3.62 -15.03 -21.38
N ASN A 346 -3.63 -15.51 -20.13
CA ASN A 346 -2.79 -16.60 -19.65
C ASN A 346 -1.32 -16.37 -20.04
N ASP A 347 -0.81 -15.18 -19.75
CA ASP A 347 0.54 -14.76 -20.09
C ASP A 347 0.98 -13.63 -19.15
N ALA A 348 2.29 -13.47 -18.95
CA ALA A 348 2.81 -12.36 -18.15
C ALA A 348 2.42 -11.03 -18.79
N CYS A 349 2.05 -10.05 -17.96
CA CYS A 349 1.57 -8.76 -18.46
C CYS A 349 2.44 -7.62 -17.98
N ALA A 350 2.55 -6.59 -18.79
CA ALA A 350 3.26 -5.35 -18.46
C ALA A 350 2.26 -4.24 -18.13
N LEU A 351 2.55 -3.47 -17.08
CA LEU A 351 1.77 -2.28 -16.73
C LEU A 351 2.19 -1.12 -17.64
N VAL A 352 1.23 -0.44 -18.25
CA VAL A 352 1.50 0.60 -19.26
C VAL A 352 0.96 1.96 -18.85
N MET A 353 -0.20 2.01 -18.22
CA MET A 353 -0.85 3.28 -17.85
C MET A 353 -1.39 3.22 -16.44
N ILE A 354 -1.29 4.35 -15.74
CA ILE A 354 -1.92 4.61 -14.44
C ILE A 354 -2.51 6.02 -14.49
N ASN A 355 -3.81 6.18 -14.25
CA ASN A 355 -4.47 7.49 -14.19
C ASN A 355 -4.08 8.41 -15.36
N ASP A 356 -4.27 7.90 -16.58
CA ASP A 356 -3.96 8.57 -17.87
C ASP A 356 -2.47 8.90 -18.11
N LYS A 357 -1.57 8.52 -17.20
CA LYS A 357 -0.11 8.67 -17.34
C LYS A 357 0.55 7.37 -17.75
N TYR A 358 1.52 7.46 -18.65
CA TYR A 358 2.36 6.34 -19.05
C TYR A 358 3.33 5.94 -17.92
N VAL A 359 3.44 4.64 -17.68
CA VAL A 359 4.45 4.07 -16.78
C VAL A 359 5.75 3.99 -17.55
N SER A 360 6.71 4.86 -17.20
CA SER A 360 8.03 4.86 -17.85
C SER A 360 8.72 3.52 -17.60
N ALA A 361 9.29 2.98 -18.68
CA ALA A 361 10.20 1.86 -18.58
C ALA A 361 11.47 2.25 -17.80
N ILE A 362 12.17 1.23 -17.29
CA ILE A 362 13.50 1.36 -16.67
C ILE A 362 14.43 2.04 -17.69
N GLU A 363 15.37 2.88 -17.22
CA GLU A 363 16.33 3.61 -18.06
C GLU A 363 16.87 2.71 -19.21
N ASN A 364 16.71 3.17 -20.46
CA ASN A 364 17.09 2.52 -21.73
C ASN A 364 16.17 1.44 -22.32
N SER A 365 14.87 1.41 -22.00
CA SER A 365 13.91 0.62 -22.77
C SER A 365 12.64 1.41 -23.07
N ASP A 366 12.04 1.25 -24.26
CA ASP A 366 10.72 1.79 -24.59
C ASP A 366 9.56 0.86 -24.18
N ARG A 367 9.91 -0.31 -23.62
CA ARG A 367 8.98 -1.41 -23.37
C ARG A 367 8.89 -1.69 -21.86
N PRO A 368 7.74 -1.42 -21.21
CA PRO A 368 7.57 -1.72 -19.79
C PRO A 368 7.78 -3.23 -19.51
N PRO A 369 8.47 -3.59 -18.42
CA PRO A 369 8.77 -4.98 -18.10
C PRO A 369 7.47 -5.75 -17.77
N VAL A 370 7.46 -7.03 -18.14
CA VAL A 370 6.40 -7.94 -17.72
C VAL A 370 6.52 -8.23 -16.23
N GLN A 371 5.38 -8.32 -15.55
CA GLN A 371 5.27 -8.62 -14.12
C GLN A 371 4.51 -9.92 -13.94
N TYR A 372 4.94 -10.73 -12.96
CA TYR A 372 4.25 -11.95 -12.55
C TYR A 372 3.50 -11.70 -11.25
N MET A 373 2.20 -11.96 -11.23
CA MET A 373 1.37 -11.75 -10.05
C MET A 373 1.18 -13.07 -9.30
N SER A 374 1.24 -13.02 -7.97
CA SER A 374 1.16 -14.21 -7.14
C SER A 374 -0.24 -14.83 -7.09
N ARG A 375 -1.30 -14.01 -7.08
CA ARG A 375 -2.69 -14.49 -6.93
C ARG A 375 -3.18 -15.34 -8.12
N PRO A 376 -2.96 -14.95 -9.39
CA PRO A 376 -3.31 -15.81 -10.54
C PRO A 376 -2.60 -17.18 -10.56
N ASN A 377 -1.46 -17.28 -9.88
CA ASN A 377 -0.63 -18.48 -9.81
C ASN A 377 -0.74 -19.22 -8.47
N TYR A 378 -1.62 -18.76 -7.58
CA TYR A 378 -1.79 -19.35 -6.26
C TYR A 378 -2.38 -20.75 -6.37
N ASP A 379 -1.79 -21.66 -5.61
CA ASP A 379 -2.15 -23.06 -5.51
C ASP A 379 -2.13 -23.42 -4.02
N GLY A 380 -3.28 -23.78 -3.47
CA GLY A 380 -3.47 -23.97 -2.05
C GLY A 380 -4.92 -23.82 -1.60
N ILE A 381 -5.11 -23.72 -0.29
CA ILE A 381 -6.44 -23.64 0.33
C ILE A 381 -7.13 -22.33 -0.09
N PHE A 382 -8.43 -22.40 -0.37
CA PHE A 382 -9.29 -21.25 -0.67
C PHE A 382 -9.20 -20.21 0.43
N LYS A 383 -8.86 -19.00 0.04
CA LYS A 383 -8.74 -17.82 0.88
C LYS A 383 -9.21 -16.60 0.10
N VAL A 384 -10.04 -15.77 0.70
CA VAL A 384 -10.64 -14.61 0.03
C VAL A 384 -9.56 -13.64 -0.45
N GLU A 385 -8.53 -13.42 0.36
CA GLU A 385 -7.39 -12.55 0.05
C GLU A 385 -6.49 -13.07 -1.08
N ARG A 386 -6.65 -14.34 -1.47
CA ARG A 386 -5.90 -14.96 -2.59
C ARG A 386 -6.63 -14.87 -3.92
N ILE A 387 -7.89 -14.40 -3.93
CA ILE A 387 -8.68 -14.25 -5.16
C ILE A 387 -8.11 -13.10 -5.99
N PRO A 388 -7.72 -13.34 -7.26
CA PRO A 388 -7.19 -12.28 -8.10
C PRO A 388 -8.23 -11.21 -8.39
N ASN A 389 -7.78 -9.97 -8.50
CA ASN A 389 -8.54 -8.84 -9.01
C ASN A 389 -9.87 -8.54 -8.28
N LEU A 390 -10.07 -9.01 -7.04
CA LEU A 390 -11.36 -8.97 -6.35
C LEU A 390 -12.00 -7.55 -6.36
N THR A 391 -13.20 -7.42 -6.93
CA THR A 391 -13.96 -6.15 -7.04
C THR A 391 -15.23 -6.11 -6.19
N MET A 392 -15.46 -7.16 -5.41
CA MET A 392 -16.70 -7.37 -4.67
C MET A 392 -16.83 -6.38 -3.50
N THR A 393 -18.06 -6.02 -3.17
CA THR A 393 -18.41 -5.20 -2.01
C THR A 393 -18.19 -5.97 -0.70
N ALA A 394 -18.16 -5.29 0.44
CA ALA A 394 -18.00 -5.93 1.75
C ALA A 394 -19.09 -6.99 2.04
N SER A 395 -20.32 -6.76 1.57
CA SER A 395 -21.43 -7.72 1.71
C SER A 395 -21.17 -8.99 0.88
N GLU A 396 -20.77 -8.82 -0.37
CA GLU A 396 -20.41 -9.93 -1.26
C GLU A 396 -19.18 -10.71 -0.73
N ILE A 397 -18.21 -10.01 -0.14
CA ILE A 397 -17.03 -10.61 0.52
C ILE A 397 -17.45 -11.46 1.73
N THR A 398 -18.42 -10.99 2.53
CA THR A 398 -18.96 -11.77 3.65
C THR A 398 -19.54 -13.10 3.16
N GLY A 399 -20.19 -13.09 1.99
CA GLY A 399 -20.68 -14.31 1.33
C GLY A 399 -19.57 -15.25 0.86
N LEU A 400 -18.35 -14.77 0.61
CA LEU A 400 -17.20 -15.62 0.29
C LEU A 400 -16.62 -16.29 1.54
N THR A 401 -16.67 -15.63 2.70
CA THR A 401 -16.20 -16.22 3.96
C THR A 401 -17.02 -17.45 4.34
N SER A 402 -18.32 -17.48 4.04
CA SER A 402 -19.17 -18.64 4.32
C SER A 402 -18.86 -19.84 3.42
N TYR A 403 -18.24 -19.65 2.26
CA TYR A 403 -17.79 -20.76 1.40
C TYR A 403 -16.83 -21.69 2.14
N MET A 404 -15.95 -21.14 2.98
CA MET A 404 -14.94 -21.91 3.71
C MET A 404 -15.57 -22.91 4.69
N SER A 405 -16.73 -22.58 5.27
CA SER A 405 -17.47 -23.45 6.20
C SER A 405 -18.66 -24.16 5.55
N ALA A 406 -18.92 -23.93 4.27
CA ALA A 406 -20.04 -24.53 3.55
C ALA A 406 -19.84 -26.05 3.39
N PRO A 407 -20.95 -26.83 3.37
CA PRO A 407 -20.90 -28.27 3.22
C PRO A 407 -20.42 -28.67 1.82
N ALA A 408 -19.73 -29.80 1.75
CA ALA A 408 -19.45 -30.49 0.50
C ALA A 408 -20.77 -31.01 -0.12
N HIS A 409 -20.85 -31.15 -1.45
CA HIS A 409 -19.85 -30.73 -2.43
C HIS A 409 -19.99 -29.24 -2.78
N LYS A 410 -18.86 -28.55 -2.94
CA LYS A 410 -18.82 -27.10 -3.25
C LYS A 410 -17.78 -26.73 -4.30
N ALA A 411 -18.04 -25.65 -5.01
CA ALA A 411 -17.12 -25.07 -5.99
C ALA A 411 -17.31 -23.55 -6.09
N ALA A 412 -16.24 -22.88 -6.52
CA ALA A 412 -16.26 -21.46 -6.85
C ALA A 412 -15.80 -21.25 -8.29
N ALA A 413 -16.58 -20.49 -9.07
CA ALA A 413 -16.18 -19.99 -10.37
C ALA A 413 -15.76 -18.51 -10.26
N PHE A 414 -14.90 -18.08 -11.17
CA PHE A 414 -14.30 -16.77 -11.17
C PHE A 414 -14.29 -16.18 -12.57
N HIS A 415 -14.55 -14.87 -12.64
CA HIS A 415 -14.34 -14.09 -13.84
C HIS A 415 -13.12 -13.16 -13.68
N PRO A 416 -12.27 -12.97 -14.71
CA PRO A 416 -11.11 -12.08 -14.65
C PRO A 416 -11.41 -10.64 -14.22
N TRP A 417 -12.67 -10.19 -14.22
CA TRP A 417 -13.08 -8.91 -13.64
C TRP A 417 -12.99 -8.83 -12.12
N GLY A 418 -12.74 -9.94 -11.42
CA GLY A 418 -12.71 -9.95 -9.95
C GLY A 418 -14.02 -10.38 -9.29
N ARG A 419 -14.87 -11.10 -10.04
CA ARG A 419 -16.15 -11.62 -9.53
C ARG A 419 -16.06 -13.12 -9.29
N VAL A 420 -16.71 -13.57 -8.22
CA VAL A 420 -16.72 -14.97 -7.80
C VAL A 420 -18.16 -15.43 -7.61
N PHE A 421 -18.44 -16.65 -8.04
CA PHE A 421 -19.76 -17.27 -8.02
C PHE A 421 -19.65 -18.62 -7.34
N LEU A 422 -20.50 -18.85 -6.34
CA LEU A 422 -20.40 -20.00 -5.45
C LEU A 422 -21.51 -21.01 -5.75
N SER A 423 -21.17 -22.30 -5.64
CA SER A 423 -22.12 -23.40 -5.52
C SER A 423 -21.72 -24.26 -4.32
N THR A 424 -22.66 -24.62 -3.47
CA THR A 424 -22.42 -25.37 -2.23
C THR A 424 -23.53 -26.39 -1.97
N GLY A 425 -23.22 -27.46 -1.24
CA GLY A 425 -24.20 -28.49 -0.86
C GLY A 425 -24.78 -29.28 -2.03
N LYS A 426 -24.02 -29.47 -3.12
CA LYS A 426 -24.46 -30.26 -4.27
C LYS A 426 -24.25 -31.77 -4.03
N PRO A 427 -25.06 -32.64 -4.68
CA PRO A 427 -24.90 -34.09 -4.62
C PRO A 427 -23.52 -34.60 -5.06
N THR A 428 -22.88 -33.93 -6.02
CA THR A 428 -21.54 -34.28 -6.52
C THR A 428 -20.69 -33.03 -6.73
N LEU A 429 -19.36 -33.18 -6.66
CA LEU A 429 -18.43 -32.10 -6.99
C LEU A 429 -18.62 -31.59 -8.43
N ARG A 430 -18.89 -32.49 -9.37
CA ARG A 430 -19.12 -32.12 -10.77
C ARG A 430 -20.33 -31.19 -10.93
N GLU A 431 -21.42 -31.47 -10.22
CA GLU A 431 -22.60 -30.60 -10.22
C GLU A 431 -22.31 -29.23 -9.58
N ALA A 432 -21.50 -29.17 -8.51
CA ALA A 432 -21.07 -27.91 -7.93
C ALA A 432 -20.24 -27.08 -8.91
N GLU A 433 -19.26 -27.72 -9.57
CA GLU A 433 -18.42 -27.07 -10.58
C GLU A 433 -19.26 -26.51 -11.75
N ASP A 434 -20.18 -27.32 -12.28
CA ASP A 434 -21.02 -26.94 -13.42
C ASP A 434 -22.00 -25.83 -13.07
N GLU A 435 -22.59 -25.85 -11.87
CA GLU A 435 -23.47 -24.77 -11.44
C GLU A 435 -22.71 -23.47 -11.20
N ALA A 436 -21.55 -23.51 -10.53
CA ALA A 436 -20.74 -22.31 -10.30
C ALA A 436 -20.33 -21.65 -11.64
N LEU A 437 -19.88 -22.46 -12.60
CA LEU A 437 -19.56 -21.99 -13.95
C LEU A 437 -20.80 -21.46 -14.68
N ARG A 438 -21.94 -22.13 -14.57
CA ARG A 438 -23.20 -21.68 -15.18
C ARG A 438 -23.59 -20.30 -14.63
N LEU A 439 -23.58 -20.12 -13.31
CA LEU A 439 -23.90 -18.85 -12.65
C LEU A 439 -23.00 -17.72 -13.15
N CYS A 440 -21.69 -17.97 -13.24
CA CYS A 440 -20.73 -17.00 -13.73
C CYS A 440 -20.93 -16.66 -15.22
N ASN A 441 -21.18 -17.67 -16.05
CA ASN A 441 -21.36 -17.45 -17.49
C ASN A 441 -22.71 -16.81 -17.83
N SER A 442 -23.74 -17.02 -17.00
CA SER A 442 -25.06 -16.41 -17.14
C SER A 442 -25.20 -15.04 -16.45
N ASP A 443 -24.11 -14.50 -15.89
CA ASP A 443 -24.12 -13.21 -15.20
C ASP A 443 -24.55 -12.07 -16.15
N PRO A 444 -25.70 -11.41 -15.91
CA PRO A 444 -26.24 -10.40 -16.82
C PRO A 444 -25.34 -9.17 -16.93
N ASP A 445 -24.57 -8.84 -15.90
CA ASP A 445 -23.67 -7.67 -15.91
C ASP A 445 -22.51 -7.85 -16.90
N ARG A 446 -22.11 -9.11 -17.13
CA ARG A 446 -21.10 -9.48 -18.12
C ARG A 446 -21.63 -9.34 -19.54
N ASN A 447 -22.82 -9.88 -19.80
CA ASN A 447 -23.37 -10.01 -21.15
C ASN A 447 -22.32 -10.58 -22.15
N GLY A 448 -21.55 -11.58 -21.72
CA GLY A 448 -20.49 -12.22 -22.50
C GLY A 448 -19.20 -11.41 -22.75
N ARG A 449 -19.06 -10.20 -22.20
CA ARG A 449 -17.88 -9.35 -22.39
C ARG A 449 -16.63 -9.89 -21.68
N ASP A 450 -15.46 -9.62 -22.26
CA ASP A 450 -14.15 -9.86 -21.65
C ASP A 450 -13.88 -11.30 -21.16
N GLY A 451 -14.43 -12.29 -21.86
CA GLY A 451 -13.95 -13.68 -21.80
C GLY A 451 -14.85 -14.68 -21.11
N LYS A 452 -14.26 -15.85 -20.85
CA LYS A 452 -14.91 -17.00 -20.21
C LYS A 452 -14.69 -16.96 -18.69
N CYS A 453 -15.60 -17.61 -17.97
CA CYS A 453 -15.39 -17.92 -16.56
C CYS A 453 -14.49 -19.14 -16.38
N TYR A 454 -13.77 -19.17 -15.26
CA TYR A 454 -12.88 -20.27 -14.88
C TYR A 454 -13.34 -20.86 -13.56
N LEU A 455 -13.11 -22.16 -13.37
CA LEU A 455 -13.16 -22.73 -12.03
C LEU A 455 -12.00 -22.17 -11.22
N TYR A 456 -12.34 -21.54 -10.10
CA TYR A 456 -11.38 -20.99 -9.16
C TYR A 456 -11.06 -21.98 -8.06
N ALA A 457 -12.07 -22.61 -7.48
CA ALA A 457 -11.89 -23.60 -6.44
C ALA A 457 -12.84 -24.78 -6.61
N ALA A 458 -12.34 -25.95 -6.23
CA ALA A 458 -13.08 -27.20 -6.11
C ALA A 458 -12.88 -27.70 -4.67
N GLU A 459 -13.98 -27.88 -3.95
CA GLU A 459 -13.95 -28.02 -2.49
C GLU A 459 -13.18 -26.86 -1.84
N ASP A 460 -12.20 -27.17 -0.99
CA ASP A 460 -11.37 -26.18 -0.29
C ASP A 460 -10.10 -25.79 -1.06
N MET A 461 -9.87 -26.33 -2.26
CA MET A 461 -8.63 -26.13 -3.01
C MET A 461 -8.80 -25.20 -4.20
N VAL A 462 -7.88 -24.24 -4.34
CA VAL A 462 -7.79 -23.37 -5.52
C VAL A 462 -7.20 -24.14 -6.69
N VAL A 463 -7.92 -24.16 -7.81
CA VAL A 463 -7.57 -24.87 -9.05
C VAL A 463 -7.39 -23.92 -10.24
N LEU A 464 -7.46 -22.61 -10.01
CA LEU A 464 -7.49 -21.59 -11.06
C LEU A 464 -6.33 -21.73 -12.08
N LYS A 465 -5.11 -21.90 -11.59
CA LYS A 465 -3.90 -22.01 -12.42
C LYS A 465 -4.00 -23.14 -13.44
N ASP A 466 -4.49 -24.30 -13.03
CA ASP A 466 -4.62 -25.46 -13.90
C ASP A 466 -5.77 -25.29 -14.89
N ARG A 467 -6.86 -24.66 -14.47
CA ARG A 467 -8.03 -24.40 -15.31
C ARG A 467 -7.75 -23.34 -16.39
N ILE A 468 -6.96 -22.31 -16.07
CA ILE A 468 -6.48 -21.33 -17.04
C ILE A 468 -5.54 -21.98 -18.08
N ARG A 469 -4.69 -22.92 -17.65
CA ARG A 469 -3.78 -23.66 -18.54
C ARG A 469 -4.50 -24.67 -19.44
N ALA A 470 -5.45 -25.42 -18.90
CA ALA A 470 -6.23 -26.40 -19.64
C ALA A 470 -7.03 -25.76 -20.78
N ALA A 471 -7.50 -24.52 -20.61
CA ALA A 471 -8.20 -23.77 -21.66
C ALA A 471 -7.33 -23.40 -22.89
N ARG A 472 -6.04 -23.74 -22.90
CA ARG A 472 -5.16 -23.62 -24.09
C ARG A 472 -5.29 -24.79 -25.07
N GLN A 473 -5.81 -25.93 -24.61
CA GLN A 473 -6.06 -27.14 -25.40
C GLN A 473 -7.53 -27.16 -25.82
#